data_AF-A0A8B6DJD5-F1
#
_entry.id   AF-A0A8B6DJD5-F1
#
_cell.length_a   1.000
_cell.length_b   1.000
_cell.length_c   1.000
_cell.angle_alpha   90.00
_cell.angle_beta   90.00
_cell.angle_gamma   90.00
#
_symmetry.space_group_name_H-M   'P 1'
#
loop_
_entity.id
_entity.type
_entity.pdbx_description
1 polymer ?
#
loop_
_entity_poly.entity_id
_entity_poly.type
_entity_poly.pdbx_seq_one_letter_code
_entity_poly.pdbx_strand_id
1 'polypeptide(L)'
;MPGPNEHTQDDKERNSVCVAEAPTTDVETQADVLFILDTSGSIGKANFTIMKNTAANIAGQFKISKKDTQVGVDVFSTGFRTEIKLKSLNLIQLLRYFIKRIPYGSGGTKTYLALDHARESSFTKKNGK
;
A
#
# COMPACT_ATOMS: atom_id res chain seq x y z
N MET A 1 24.51 53.80 -50.83
CA MET A 1 24.19 52.47 -50.29
C MET A 1 25.40 51.59 -50.40
N PRO A 2 25.91 51.12 -49.25
CA PRO A 2 26.34 49.73 -49.08
C PRO A 2 25.88 49.15 -47.72
N GLY A 3 25.43 47.89 -47.68
CA GLY A 3 25.63 47.01 -46.50
C GLY A 3 26.96 46.25 -46.68
N PRO A 4 27.29 45.18 -45.94
CA PRO A 4 26.72 44.56 -44.74
C PRO A 4 27.80 44.29 -43.65
N ASN A 5 27.48 43.41 -42.68
CA ASN A 5 28.36 42.65 -41.77
C ASN A 5 28.74 43.27 -40.43
N GLU A 6 27.86 43.05 -39.45
CA GLU A 6 28.25 42.98 -38.04
C GLU A 6 28.87 41.61 -37.76
N HIS A 7 30.02 41.65 -37.09
CA HIS A 7 30.93 40.54 -36.83
C HIS A 7 30.38 39.64 -35.72
N THR A 8 30.34 38.33 -35.98
CA THR A 8 30.06 37.27 -35.00
C THR A 8 31.21 37.11 -34.00
N GLN A 9 30.91 36.93 -32.71
CA GLN A 9 31.54 36.01 -31.74
C GLN A 9 30.85 36.22 -30.36
N ASP A 10 30.11 35.21 -29.86
CA ASP A 10 30.56 34.23 -28.83
C ASP A 10 30.90 34.97 -27.52
N ASP A 11 30.14 34.88 -26.41
CA ASP A 11 29.87 33.66 -25.64
C ASP A 11 28.52 33.76 -24.89
N LYS A 12 27.52 32.98 -25.30
CA LYS A 12 26.36 32.69 -24.45
C LYS A 12 26.73 31.51 -23.56
N GLU A 13 27.40 31.82 -22.46
CA GLU A 13 27.76 30.86 -21.42
C GLU A 13 26.50 30.14 -20.92
N ARG A 14 26.52 28.82 -21.09
CA ARG A 14 25.46 27.91 -20.69
C ARG A 14 25.42 27.84 -19.17
N ASN A 15 24.53 28.59 -18.53
CA ASN A 15 24.00 28.14 -17.23
C ASN A 15 22.99 27.02 -17.48
N SER A 16 23.51 25.85 -17.86
CA SER A 16 22.79 24.59 -17.75
C SER A 16 22.75 24.25 -16.27
N VAL A 17 21.75 24.77 -15.57
CA VAL A 17 21.36 24.18 -14.29
C VAL A 17 20.84 22.80 -14.64
N CYS A 18 21.57 21.76 -14.23
CA CYS A 18 21.03 20.41 -14.18
C CYS A 18 19.94 20.41 -13.10
N VAL A 19 18.72 20.81 -13.47
CA VAL A 19 17.56 20.48 -12.66
C VAL A 19 17.37 18.99 -12.86
N ALA A 20 17.89 18.19 -11.95
CA ALA A 20 17.36 16.85 -11.80
C ALA A 20 15.88 17.03 -11.44
N GLU A 21 15.00 16.83 -12.41
CA GLU A 21 13.59 16.66 -12.08
C GLU A 21 13.52 15.50 -11.09
N ALA A 22 13.10 15.78 -9.86
CA ALA A 22 12.76 14.72 -8.92
C ALA A 22 11.81 13.77 -9.65
N PRO A 23 11.96 12.44 -9.55
CA PRO A 23 11.08 11.54 -10.25
C PRO A 23 9.65 11.88 -9.86
N THR A 24 8.88 12.42 -10.82
CA THR A 24 7.46 12.69 -10.66
C THR A 24 6.78 11.33 -10.67
N THR A 25 6.80 10.65 -9.53
CA THR A 25 6.15 9.35 -9.38
C THR A 25 4.65 9.54 -9.23
N ASP A 26 4.00 10.09 -10.25
CA ASP A 26 2.60 9.79 -10.52
C ASP A 26 2.53 8.50 -11.36
N VAL A 27 3.23 7.46 -10.89
CA VAL A 27 2.85 6.10 -11.28
C VAL A 27 1.53 5.87 -10.55
N GLU A 28 0.42 5.89 -11.28
CA GLU A 28 -0.87 5.43 -10.79
C GLU A 28 -0.72 3.93 -10.44
N THR A 29 -0.22 3.66 -9.24
CA THR A 29 0.09 2.31 -8.78
C THR A 29 -1.21 1.64 -8.37
N GLN A 30 -1.86 1.05 -9.37
CA GLN A 30 -2.99 0.17 -9.14
C GLN A 30 -2.48 -1.11 -8.49
N ALA A 31 -2.78 -1.28 -7.21
CA ALA A 31 -2.33 -2.43 -6.45
C ALA A 31 -3.39 -2.87 -5.45
N ASP A 32 -3.49 -4.18 -5.25
CA ASP A 32 -4.23 -4.76 -4.15
C ASP A 32 -3.23 -5.28 -3.11
N VAL A 33 -3.39 -4.84 -1.87
CA VAL A 33 -2.52 -5.24 -0.75
C VAL A 33 -3.38 -5.93 0.30
N LEU A 34 -3.02 -7.17 0.64
CA LEU A 34 -3.69 -7.94 1.67
C LEU A 34 -2.75 -8.13 2.86
N PHE A 35 -3.13 -7.63 4.03
CA PHE A 35 -2.43 -7.96 5.27
C PHE A 35 -3.04 -9.23 5.86
N ILE A 36 -2.23 -10.27 6.06
CA ILE A 36 -2.64 -11.52 6.70
C ILE A 36 -2.01 -11.55 8.09
N LEU A 37 -2.81 -11.39 9.14
CA LEU A 37 -2.32 -11.22 10.51
C LEU A 37 -2.50 -12.49 11.36
N ASP A 38 -1.43 -12.89 12.04
CA ASP A 38 -1.44 -14.04 12.95
C ASP A 38 -2.08 -13.69 14.30
N THR A 39 -3.18 -14.37 14.63
CA THR A 39 -3.92 -14.24 15.89
C THR A 39 -3.78 -15.47 16.79
N SER A 40 -2.79 -16.32 16.53
CA SER A 40 -2.52 -17.52 17.32
C SER A 40 -2.11 -17.19 18.76
N GLY A 41 -2.32 -18.16 19.64
CA GLY A 41 -2.07 -18.03 21.08
C GLY A 41 -0.63 -17.67 21.43
N SER A 42 0.34 -18.09 20.63
CA SER A 42 1.77 -17.84 20.82
C SER A 42 2.16 -16.37 20.60
N ILE A 43 1.37 -15.61 19.85
CA ILE A 43 1.59 -14.17 19.66
C ILE A 43 1.27 -13.42 20.94
N GLY A 44 0.11 -13.70 21.55
CA GLY A 44 -0.36 -12.97 22.72
C GLY A 44 -0.92 -11.59 22.40
N LYS A 45 -1.80 -11.09 23.28
CA LYS A 45 -2.56 -9.84 23.06
C LYS A 45 -1.67 -8.60 22.90
N ALA A 46 -0.56 -8.53 23.63
CA ALA A 46 0.38 -7.40 23.57
C ALA A 46 1.06 -7.32 22.20
N ASN A 47 1.66 -8.41 21.73
CA ASN A 47 2.33 -8.44 20.42
C ASN A 47 1.32 -8.31 19.28
N PHE A 48 0.11 -8.86 19.42
CA PHE A 48 -0.95 -8.65 18.43
C PHE A 48 -1.32 -7.17 18.29
N THR A 49 -1.33 -6.43 19.40
CA THR A 49 -1.57 -4.98 19.39
C THR A 49 -0.47 -4.23 18.64
N ILE A 50 0.79 -4.62 18.82
CA ILE A 50 1.92 -4.07 18.07
C ILE A 50 1.76 -4.40 16.59
N MET A 51 1.51 -5.66 16.24
CA MET A 51 1.37 -6.12 14.86
C MET A 51 0.27 -5.37 14.10
N LYS A 52 -0.94 -5.25 14.66
CA LYS A 52 -2.03 -4.52 13.99
C LYS A 52 -1.76 -3.01 13.87
N ASN A 53 -1.04 -2.43 14.83
CA ASN A 53 -0.61 -1.03 14.74
C ASN A 53 0.42 -0.83 13.63
N THR A 54 1.38 -1.75 13.49
CA THR A 54 2.36 -1.76 12.40
C THR A 54 1.66 -1.91 11.05
N ALA A 55 0.73 -2.86 10.91
CA ALA A 55 -0.07 -3.02 9.69
C ALA A 55 -0.84 -1.74 9.34
N ALA A 56 -1.49 -1.10 10.32
CA ALA A 56 -2.18 0.18 10.10
C ALA A 56 -1.24 1.30 9.66
N ASN A 57 -0.01 1.33 10.17
CA ASN A 57 1.02 2.32 9.81
C ASN A 57 1.55 2.12 8.39
N ILE A 58 1.83 0.87 7.99
CA ILE A 58 2.22 0.53 6.62
C ILE A 58 1.06 0.84 5.67
N ALA A 59 -0.16 0.42 6.00
CA ALA A 59 -1.37 0.73 5.23
C ALA A 59 -1.56 2.26 5.03
N GLY A 60 -1.09 3.06 6.00
CA GLY A 60 -1.14 4.51 5.96
C GLY A 60 -0.17 5.18 4.98
N GLN A 61 0.77 4.44 4.39
CA GLN A 61 1.73 4.97 3.41
C GLN A 61 1.19 4.88 1.98
N PHE A 62 0.15 4.09 1.73
CA PHE A 62 -0.42 3.94 0.40
C PHE A 62 -1.42 5.05 0.08
N LYS A 63 -1.50 5.39 -1.21
CA LYS A 63 -2.59 6.20 -1.75
C LYS A 63 -3.84 5.33 -1.90
N ILE A 64 -4.68 5.33 -0.85
CA ILE A 64 -5.89 4.49 -0.82
C ILE A 64 -6.99 5.11 -1.66
N SER A 65 -7.40 4.44 -2.73
CA SER A 65 -8.57 4.81 -3.53
C SER A 65 -9.06 3.64 -4.38
N LYS A 66 -10.26 3.76 -4.98
CA LYS A 66 -10.75 2.74 -5.92
C LYS A 66 -9.84 2.60 -7.16
N LYS A 67 -9.18 3.69 -7.56
CA LYS A 67 -8.34 3.76 -8.76
C LYS A 67 -6.90 3.37 -8.45
N ASP A 68 -6.36 3.77 -7.31
CA ASP A 68 -5.00 3.53 -6.86
C ASP A 68 -4.92 2.21 -6.05
N THR A 69 -4.44 2.25 -4.81
CA THR A 69 -4.28 1.08 -3.94
C THR A 69 -5.55 0.74 -3.18
N GLN A 70 -5.90 -0.56 -3.15
CA GLN A 70 -6.93 -1.10 -2.28
C GLN A 70 -6.29 -2.01 -1.23
N VAL A 71 -6.78 -1.92 0.01
CA VAL A 71 -6.22 -2.69 1.13
C VAL A 71 -7.29 -3.58 1.75
N GLY A 72 -6.95 -4.85 1.92
CA GLY A 72 -7.72 -5.84 2.66
C GLY A 72 -6.95 -6.32 3.88
N VAL A 73 -7.66 -6.91 4.83
CA VAL A 73 -7.08 -7.55 6.00
C VAL A 73 -7.79 -8.86 6.30
N ASP A 74 -7.01 -9.92 6.31
CA ASP A 74 -7.39 -11.25 6.79
C ASP A 74 -6.65 -11.53 8.11
N VAL A 75 -7.27 -12.32 8.97
CA VAL A 75 -6.65 -12.83 10.19
C VAL A 75 -6.75 -14.34 10.23
N PHE A 76 -5.77 -14.99 10.86
CA PHE A 76 -5.76 -16.44 11.00
C PHE A 76 -5.29 -16.91 12.37
N SER A 77 -5.75 -18.09 12.77
CA SER A 77 -5.22 -18.89 13.88
C SER A 77 -5.47 -20.38 13.57
N THR A 78 -6.41 -21.03 14.26
CA THR A 78 -6.92 -22.37 13.93
C THR A 78 -7.80 -22.37 12.68
N GLY A 79 -8.33 -21.21 12.31
CA GLY A 79 -9.09 -20.95 11.09
C GLY A 79 -8.75 -19.58 10.52
N PHE A 80 -9.50 -19.13 9.53
CA PHE A 80 -9.31 -17.83 8.89
C PHE A 80 -10.55 -16.94 9.05
N ARG A 81 -10.37 -15.62 8.94
CA ARG A 81 -11.46 -14.66 8.86
C ARG A 81 -11.03 -13.43 8.09
N THR A 82 -11.88 -12.96 7.18
CA THR A 82 -11.72 -11.67 6.53
C THR A 82 -12.32 -10.56 7.39
N GLU A 83 -11.48 -9.66 7.87
CA GLU A 83 -11.89 -8.48 8.67
C GLU A 83 -12.23 -7.30 7.76
N ILE A 84 -11.42 -7.11 6.71
CA ILE A 84 -11.59 -6.03 5.75
C ILE A 84 -11.42 -6.63 4.37
N LYS A 85 -12.49 -6.60 3.57
CA LYS A 85 -12.40 -7.01 2.17
C LYS A 85 -11.65 -5.95 1.36
N LEU A 86 -10.92 -6.38 0.34
CA LEU A 86 -10.53 -5.49 -0.76
C LEU A 86 -11.79 -4.78 -1.32
N LYS A 87 -11.61 -3.59 -1.94
CA LYS A 87 -12.68 -2.66 -2.37
C LYS A 87 -13.58 -2.04 -1.29
N SER A 88 -13.56 -2.54 -0.04
CA SER A 88 -14.55 -2.12 0.97
C SER A 88 -14.29 -0.74 1.57
N LEU A 89 -13.03 -0.36 1.74
CA LEU A 89 -12.63 0.91 2.35
C LEU A 89 -11.76 1.71 1.38
N ASN A 90 -12.19 2.95 1.11
CA ASN A 90 -11.49 3.88 0.22
C ASN A 90 -10.97 5.12 0.96
N LEU A 91 -11.05 5.12 2.30
CA LEU A 91 -10.57 6.21 3.14
C LEU A 91 -9.56 5.68 4.15
N ILE A 92 -8.36 6.24 4.10
CA ILE A 92 -7.22 5.83 4.95
C ILE A 92 -7.53 5.90 6.45
N GLN A 93 -8.34 6.87 6.88
CA GLN A 93 -8.74 7.03 8.28
C GLN A 93 -9.62 5.87 8.75
N LEU A 94 -10.60 5.46 7.94
CA LEU A 94 -11.45 4.31 8.25
C LEU A 94 -10.65 3.02 8.22
N LEU A 95 -9.77 2.85 7.23
CA LEU A 95 -8.88 1.70 7.14
C LEU A 95 -8.06 1.53 8.43
N ARG A 96 -7.35 2.58 8.87
CA ARG A 96 -6.58 2.56 10.12
C ARG A 96 -7.46 2.30 11.34
N TYR A 97 -8.65 2.90 11.38
CA TYR A 97 -9.61 2.72 12.47
C TYR A 97 -10.06 1.27 12.62
N PHE A 98 -10.41 0.60 11.50
CA PHE A 98 -10.86 -0.79 11.52
C PHE A 98 -9.72 -1.75 11.83
N ILE A 99 -8.53 -1.58 11.23
CA ILE A 99 -7.35 -2.43 11.52
C ILE A 99 -7.02 -2.43 13.01
N LYS A 100 -7.01 -1.26 13.65
CA LYS A 100 -6.70 -1.13 15.09
C LYS A 100 -7.77 -1.77 16.00
N ARG A 101 -8.99 -1.96 15.50
CA ARG A 101 -10.11 -2.57 16.23
C ARG A 101 -10.25 -4.08 16.02
N ILE A 102 -9.45 -4.67 15.15
CA ILE A 102 -9.46 -6.13 14.96
C ILE A 102 -9.23 -6.80 16.33
N PRO A 103 -10.12 -7.73 16.74
CA PRO A 103 -10.00 -8.43 18.00
C PRO A 103 -8.85 -9.44 17.95
N TYR A 104 -8.16 -9.60 19.07
CA TYR A 104 -7.19 -10.68 19.23
C TYR A 104 -7.93 -12.03 19.26
N GLY A 105 -7.46 -12.96 18.44
CA GLY A 105 -7.86 -14.36 18.49
C GLY A 105 -7.07 -15.16 19.51
N SER A 106 -7.24 -16.47 19.49
CA SER A 106 -6.36 -17.45 20.14
C SER A 106 -6.45 -18.75 19.36
N GLY A 107 -5.70 -19.77 19.77
CA GLY A 107 -5.66 -21.07 19.11
C GLY A 107 -4.34 -21.35 18.42
N GLY A 108 -4.36 -22.30 17.48
CA GLY A 108 -3.18 -22.75 16.75
C GLY A 108 -2.76 -21.79 15.64
N THR A 109 -1.79 -22.22 14.84
CA THR A 109 -1.19 -21.42 13.77
C THR A 109 -1.28 -22.20 12.45
N LYS A 110 -2.39 -22.03 11.71
CA LYS A 110 -2.60 -22.68 10.40
C LYS A 110 -2.36 -21.69 9.26
N THR A 111 -1.10 -21.34 9.05
CA THR A 111 -0.69 -20.39 8.00
C THR A 111 -1.13 -20.83 6.60
N TYR A 112 -1.15 -22.14 6.32
CA TYR A 112 -1.56 -22.66 5.00
C TYR A 112 -2.99 -22.24 4.64
N LEU A 113 -3.95 -22.32 5.58
CA LEU A 113 -5.34 -21.91 5.34
C LEU A 113 -5.46 -20.44 4.98
N ALA A 114 -4.60 -19.59 5.53
CA ALA A 114 -4.62 -18.16 5.25
C ALA A 114 -4.15 -17.87 3.82
N LEU A 115 -3.14 -18.59 3.33
CA LEU A 115 -2.63 -18.44 1.97
C LEU A 115 -3.58 -19.05 0.93
N ASP A 116 -4.18 -20.20 1.22
CA ASP A 116 -5.20 -20.82 0.38
C ASP A 116 -6.40 -19.87 0.23
N HIS A 117 -6.90 -19.32 1.34
CA HIS A 117 -8.00 -18.34 1.32
C HIS A 117 -7.65 -17.07 0.55
N ALA A 118 -6.42 -16.56 0.72
CA ALA A 118 -5.97 -15.38 -0.01
C ALA A 118 -6.02 -15.62 -1.53
N ARG A 119 -5.52 -16.78 -1.98
CA ARG A 119 -5.50 -17.19 -3.39
C ARG A 119 -6.90 -17.44 -3.96
N GLU A 120 -7.76 -18.14 -3.21
CA GLU A 120 -9.03 -18.65 -3.74
C GLU A 120 -10.18 -17.65 -3.58
N SER A 121 -10.09 -16.74 -2.60
CA SER A 121 -11.19 -15.83 -2.23
C SER A 121 -10.80 -14.37 -2.27
N SER A 122 -9.72 -13.97 -1.58
CA SER A 122 -9.39 -12.55 -1.40
C SER A 122 -8.97 -11.90 -2.72
N PHE A 123 -8.08 -12.53 -3.50
CA PHE A 123 -7.61 -12.03 -4.80
C PHE A 123 -8.41 -12.56 -6.00
N THR A 124 -9.74 -12.56 -5.90
CA THR A 124 -10.61 -12.85 -7.05
C THR A 124 -11.02 -11.56 -7.75
N LYS A 125 -11.31 -11.57 -9.06
CA LYS A 125 -11.84 -10.38 -9.79
C LYS A 125 -13.06 -9.74 -9.12
N LYS A 126 -13.84 -10.54 -8.39
CA LYS A 126 -14.97 -10.07 -7.59
C LYS A 126 -14.51 -9.19 -6.42
N ASN A 127 -13.47 -9.63 -5.70
CA ASN A 127 -13.05 -9.04 -4.44
C ASN A 127 -11.87 -8.06 -4.60
N GLY A 128 -11.00 -8.20 -5.59
CA GLY A 128 -9.87 -7.33 -5.94
C GLY A 128 -9.93 -6.82 -7.39
N LYS A 129 -8.97 -5.99 -7.79
CA LYS A 129 -8.82 -5.47 -9.16
C LYS A 129 -8.65 -6.58 -10.19
#